data_AF-A0A964L8W6-F1
#
_entry.id   AF-A0A964L8W6-F1
#
_cell.length_a   1.000
_cell.length_b   1.000
_cell.length_c   1.000
_cell.angle_alpha   90.00
_cell.angle_beta   90.00
_cell.angle_gamma   90.00
#
_symmetry.space_group_name_H-M   'P 1'
#
loop_
_entity.id
_entity.type
_entity.pdbx_description
1 polymer ?
#
loop_
_entity_poly.entity_id
_entity_poly.type
_entity_poly.pdbx_seq_one_letter_code
_entity_poly.pdbx_strand_id
1 'polypeptide(L)' 'MPNQLPRRTTMANQLKKAIWILQQRRENAMTLNAIAVASGVPQPVLHRFVKGKRDLTLTTAQKLADYFGFELMPRS' A
#
# COMPACT_ATOMS: atom_id res chain seq x y z
N MET A 1 -16.66 -0.70 2.04
CA MET A 1 -16.47 0.54 2.81
C MET A 1 -16.21 1.69 1.83
N PRO A 2 -17.20 2.53 1.46
CA PRO A 2 -16.89 3.89 1.05
C PRO A 2 -16.78 4.71 2.33
N ASN A 3 -15.60 4.66 2.97
CA ASN A 3 -15.29 5.58 4.05
C ASN A 3 -14.47 6.70 3.42
N GLN A 4 -14.99 7.93 3.47
CA GLN A 4 -14.32 9.10 2.93
C GLN A 4 -12.90 9.17 3.53
N LEU A 5 -11.89 9.10 2.66
CA LEU A 5 -10.49 9.20 3.08
C LEU A 5 -10.31 10.52 3.85
N PRO A 6 -9.68 10.51 5.04
CA PRO A 6 -9.51 11.72 5.84
C PRO A 6 -8.81 12.82 5.01
N ARG A 7 -9.25 14.08 5.20
CA ARG A 7 -8.72 15.27 4.49
C ARG A 7 -7.18 15.43 4.62
N ARG A 8 -6.54 14.77 5.59
CA ARG A 8 -5.09 14.53 5.67
C ARG A 8 -4.79 13.07 5.36
N THR A 9 -4.07 12.80 4.26
CA THR A 9 -3.65 11.44 3.92
C THR A 9 -2.36 11.09 4.65
N THR A 10 -2.38 10.00 5.44
CA THR A 10 -1.18 9.42 6.03
C THR A 10 -0.45 8.58 4.99
N MET A 11 0.86 8.33 5.17
CA MET A 11 1.62 7.41 4.31
C MET A 11 0.93 6.04 4.23
N ALA A 12 0.42 5.52 5.36
CA ALA A 12 -0.32 4.26 5.39
C ALA A 12 -1.56 4.28 4.47
N ASN A 13 -2.29 5.40 4.43
CA ASN A 13 -3.45 5.54 3.54
C ASN A 13 -3.04 5.68 2.07
N GLN A 14 -1.92 6.34 1.78
CA GLN A 14 -1.36 6.41 0.42
C GLN A 14 -0.97 5.02 -0.08
N LEU A 15 -0.27 4.24 0.74
CA LEU A 15 0.09 2.86 0.41
C LEU A 15 -1.14 1.96 0.20
N LYS A 16 -2.16 2.05 1.08
CA LYS A 16 -3.43 1.32 0.90
C LYS A 16 -4.13 1.72 -0.39
N LYS A 17 -4.14 3.01 -0.73
CA LYS A 17 -4.73 3.52 -1.97
C LYS A 17 -3.98 3.00 -3.20
N ALA A 18 -2.65 2.99 -3.19
CA ALA A 18 -1.84 2.45 -4.28
C ALA A 18 -2.13 0.96 -4.55
N ILE A 19 -2.16 0.15 -3.49
CA ILE A 19 -2.53 -1.27 -3.57
C ILE A 19 -3.93 -1.42 -4.16
N TRP A 20 -4.92 -0.66 -3.64
CA TRP A 20 -6.29 -0.71 -4.13
C TRP A 20 -6.39 -0.33 -5.62
N ILE A 21 -5.67 0.72 -6.05
CA ILE A 21 -5.66 1.11 -7.47
C ILE A 21 -5.17 -0.04 -8.34
N LEU A 22 -4.06 -0.70 -7.99
CA LEU A 22 -3.53 -1.83 -8.76
C LEU A 22 -4.49 -3.03 -8.82
N GLN A 23 -5.24 -3.29 -7.75
CA GLN A 23 -6.23 -4.36 -7.72
C GLN A 23 -7.46 -4.07 -8.60
N GLN A 24 -7.79 -2.79 -8.82
CA GLN A 24 -9.00 -2.37 -9.53
C GLN A 24 -8.76 -1.96 -10.99
N ARG A 25 -7.52 -2.03 -11.50
CA ARG A 25 -7.24 -1.70 -12.91
C ARG A 25 -8.01 -2.66 -13.83
N ARG A 26 -8.72 -2.11 -14.82
CA ARG A 26 -9.46 -2.92 -15.81
C ARG A 26 -8.52 -3.76 -16.67
N GLU A 27 -7.39 -3.15 -17.03
CA GLU A 27 -6.30 -3.79 -17.75
C GLU A 27 -5.16 -4.03 -16.76
N ASN A 28 -4.71 -5.29 -16.63
CA ASN A 28 -3.63 -5.70 -15.73
C ASN A 28 -3.91 -5.49 -14.22
N ALA A 29 -5.09 -5.92 -13.76
CA ALA A 29 -5.36 -6.03 -12.32
C ALA A 29 -4.32 -6.92 -11.64
N MET A 30 -3.68 -6.42 -10.58
CA MET A 30 -2.73 -7.21 -9.81
C MET A 30 -3.40 -7.82 -8.59
N THR A 31 -3.18 -9.11 -8.37
CA THR A 31 -3.58 -9.75 -7.12
C THR A 31 -2.69 -9.27 -5.97
N LEU A 32 -3.17 -9.37 -4.73
CA LEU A 32 -2.36 -9.04 -3.56
C LEU A 32 -1.09 -9.89 -3.48
N ASN A 33 -1.15 -11.13 -3.99
CA ASN A 33 0.01 -12.01 -4.07
C ASN A 33 1.03 -11.52 -5.09
N ALA A 34 0.59 -11.06 -6.27
CA ALA A 34 1.50 -10.50 -7.28
C ALA A 34 2.21 -9.24 -6.75
N ILE A 35 1.49 -8.36 -6.06
CA ILE A 35 2.08 -7.18 -5.42
C ILE A 35 3.09 -7.58 -4.33
N ALA A 36 2.75 -8.59 -3.51
CA ALA A 36 3.64 -9.11 -2.47
C ALA A 36 4.96 -9.63 -3.04
N VAL A 37 4.90 -10.41 -4.13
CA VAL A 37 6.08 -10.92 -4.84
C VAL A 37 6.90 -9.77 -5.42
N ALA A 38 6.26 -8.84 -6.15
CA ALA A 38 6.94 -7.74 -6.81
C ALA A 38 7.60 -6.74 -5.85
N SER A 39 6.97 -6.50 -4.68
CA SER A 39 7.50 -5.59 -3.64
C SER A 39 8.45 -6.28 -2.65
N GLY A 40 8.59 -7.61 -2.69
CA GLY A 40 9.39 -8.36 -1.71
C GLY A 40 8.84 -8.28 -0.28
N VAL A 41 7.53 -8.06 -0.13
CA VAL A 41 6.83 -8.04 1.16
C VAL A 41 5.98 -9.30 1.30
N PRO A 42 6.04 -10.04 2.43
CA PRO A 42 5.25 -11.25 2.59
C PRO A 42 3.75 -11.00 2.45
N GLN A 43 3.07 -11.84 1.67
CA GLN A 43 1.62 -11.74 1.42
C GLN A 43 0.78 -11.65 2.71
N PRO A 44 1.06 -12.43 3.79
CA PRO A 44 0.30 -12.34 5.03
C PRO A 44 0.42 -10.98 5.72
N VAL A 45 1.55 -10.29 5.53
CA VAL A 45 1.78 -8.94 6.05
C VAL A 45 0.95 -7.93 5.27
N LEU A 46 0.99 -7.97 3.93
CA LEU A 46 0.14 -7.12 3.08
C LEU A 46 -1.34 -7.30 3.40
N HIS A 47 -1.80 -8.55 3.50
CA HIS A 47 -3.20 -8.87 3.75
C HIS A 47 -3.69 -8.30 5.08
N ARG A 48 -2.92 -8.45 6.16
CA ARG A 48 -3.27 -7.86 7.47
C ARG A 48 -3.24 -6.33 7.44
N PHE A 49 -2.28 -5.75 6.73
CA PHE A 49 -2.17 -4.30 6.58
C PHE A 49 -3.36 -3.69 5.85
N VAL A 50 -3.74 -4.24 4.69
CA VAL A 50 -4.90 -3.77 3.91
C VAL A 50 -6.19 -3.93 4.71
N LYS A 51 -6.33 -5.01 5.50
CA LYS A 51 -7.48 -5.22 6.40
C LYS A 51 -7.45 -4.38 7.68
N GLY A 52 -6.42 -3.54 7.89
CA GLY A 52 -6.28 -2.71 9.08
C GLY A 52 -6.03 -3.50 10.37
N LYS A 53 -5.61 -4.77 10.27
CA LYS A 53 -5.33 -5.62 11.44
C LYS A 53 -3.95 -5.37 12.05
N ARG A 54 -3.07 -4.68 11.32
CA ARG A 54 -1.68 -4.40 11.74
C ARG A 54 -1.09 -3.24 10.92
N ASP A 55 -0.21 -2.47 11.53
CA ASP A 55 0.66 -1.49 10.86
C ASP A 55 1.95 -2.10 10.31
N LEU A 56 2.56 -1.40 9.36
CA LEU A 56 3.83 -1.80 8.76
C LEU A 56 5.01 -1.33 9.60
N THR A 57 6.07 -2.14 9.62
CA THR A 57 7.39 -1.64 10.05
C THR A 57 7.91 -0.66 9.01
N LEU A 58 8.84 0.22 9.41
CA LEU A 58 9.46 1.19 8.50
C LEU A 58 10.11 0.50 7.29
N THR A 59 10.86 -0.58 7.51
CA THR A 59 11.49 -1.36 6.44
C THR A 59 10.47 -1.95 5.46
N THR A 60 9.32 -2.41 5.96
CA THR A 60 8.26 -2.93 5.08
C THR A 60 7.56 -1.82 4.29
N ALA A 61 7.35 -0.67 4.93
CA ALA A 61 6.79 0.50 4.25
C ALA A 61 7.74 1.02 3.16
N GLN A 62 9.06 1.02 3.40
CA GLN A 62 10.07 1.40 2.41
C GLN A 62 10.01 0.52 1.17
N LYS A 63 9.97 -0.80 1.32
CA LYS A 63 9.85 -1.74 0.18
C LYS A 63 8.64 -1.44 -0.71
N LEU A 64 7.51 -1.11 -0.09
CA LEU A 64 6.32 -0.72 -0.83
C LEU A 64 6.49 0.65 -1.49
N ALA A 65 7.09 1.61 -0.79
CA ALA A 65 7.38 2.92 -1.35
C ALA A 65 8.29 2.82 -2.58
N ASP A 66 9.37 2.03 -2.50
CA ASP A 66 10.29 1.78 -3.62
C ASP A 66 9.55 1.14 -4.80
N TYR A 67 8.72 0.12 -4.54
CA TYR A 67 7.92 -0.53 -5.56
C TYR A 67 6.92 0.42 -6.23
N PHE A 68 6.33 1.35 -5.48
CA PHE A 68 5.37 2.34 -6.00
C PHE A 68 6.03 3.62 -6.53
N GLY A 69 7.34 3.80 -6.38
CA GLY A 69 8.05 5.04 -6.71
C GLY A 69 7.64 6.22 -5.83
N PHE A 70 7.36 5.98 -4.55
CA PHE A 70 7.01 7.04 -3.60
C PHE A 70 8.25 7.59 -2.89
N GLU A 71 8.29 8.91 -2.74
CA GLU A 71 9.35 9.61 -2.02
C GLU A 71 8.78 10.30 -0.76
N LEU A 72 9.58 10.33 0.30
CA LEU A 72 9.27 11.08 1.51
C LEU A 72 9.70 12.54 1.34
N MET A 73 8.75 13.45 1.45
CA MET A 73 8.99 14.89 1.37
C MET A 73 8.79 15.54 2.74
N PRO A 74 9.68 16.45 3.18
CA PRO A 74 9.45 17.27 4.35
C PRO A 74 8.14 18.04 4.22
N ARG A 75 7.40 18.16 5.31
CA ARG A 75 6.24 19.04 5.34
C ARG A 75 6.74 20.46 5.60
N SER A 76 6.59 21.34 4.60
CA SER A 76 6.74 22.79 4.73
C SER A 76 5.73 23.38 5.70
#